data_AF-W9B7R8-F1
#
_entry.id   AF-W9B7R8-F1
#
_cell.length_a   1.000
_cell.length_b   1.000
_cell.length_c   1.000
_cell.angle_alpha   90.00
_cell.angle_beta   90.00
_cell.angle_gamma   90.00
#
_symmetry.space_group_name_H-M   'P 1'
#
loop_
_entity.id
_entity.type
_entity.pdbx_description
1 polymer ?
#
loop_
_entity_poly.entity_id
_entity_poly.type
_entity_poly.pdbx_seq_one_letter_code
_entity_poly.pdbx_strand_id
1 'polypeptide(L)'
;MNRMSIVILWALALLVLQPALAAEPRQQPTAREQARTVTIFHQPVVMLQVTFGQTTPEERVLRTRSALRAFTEDDIRQPLRVVPVIRYGQPGRLFLMNGKPVLLLSQADLDEGDD
;
A
#
# COMPACT_ATOMS: atom_id res chain seq x y z
N MET A 1 -28.88 14.93 -45.52
CA MET A 1 -27.62 14.64 -44.81
C MET A 1 -26.74 13.80 -45.72
N ASN A 2 -25.54 14.28 -46.06
CA ASN A 2 -24.72 13.63 -47.09
C ASN A 2 -24.17 12.28 -46.56
N ARG A 3 -24.11 11.24 -47.39
CA ARG A 3 -23.63 9.90 -46.97
C ARG A 3 -22.24 9.97 -46.33
N MET A 4 -21.42 10.88 -46.83
CA MET A 4 -20.06 11.15 -46.33
C MET A 4 -20.05 11.73 -44.92
N SER A 5 -21.01 12.60 -44.57
CA SER A 5 -21.15 13.16 -43.23
C SER A 5 -21.52 12.10 -42.20
N ILE A 6 -22.30 11.09 -42.59
CA ILE A 6 -22.70 9.99 -41.71
C ILE A 6 -21.48 9.12 -41.38
N VAL A 7 -20.64 8.81 -42.36
CA VAL A 7 -19.41 8.01 -42.15
C VAL A 7 -18.43 8.72 -41.22
N ILE A 8 -18.26 10.04 -41.40
CA ILE A 8 -17.38 10.84 -40.53
C ILE A 8 -17.90 10.86 -39.09
N LEU A 9 -19.22 10.97 -38.91
CA LEU A 9 -19.85 11.00 -37.58
C LEU A 9 -19.70 9.66 -36.86
N TRP A 10 -19.81 8.54 -37.59
CA TRP A 10 -19.54 7.20 -37.05
C TRP A 10 -18.07 6.98 -36.70
N ALA A 11 -17.15 7.45 -37.54
CA ALA A 11 -15.72 7.36 -37.27
C ALA A 11 -15.32 8.17 -36.02
N LEU A 12 -15.88 9.36 -35.86
CA LEU A 12 -15.66 10.19 -34.68
C LEU A 12 -16.26 9.56 -33.42
N ALA A 13 -17.46 8.97 -33.51
CA ALA A 13 -18.07 8.26 -32.39
C ALA A 13 -17.25 7.03 -31.94
N LEU A 14 -16.66 6.29 -32.88
CA LEU A 14 -15.78 5.15 -32.58
C LEU A 14 -14.48 5.58 -31.90
N LEU A 15 -13.92 6.74 -32.25
CA LEU A 15 -12.70 7.27 -31.64
C LEU A 15 -12.90 7.66 -30.17
N VAL A 16 -14.09 8.13 -29.80
CA VAL A 16 -14.43 8.56 -28.43
C VAL A 16 -14.61 7.39 -27.45
N LEU A 17 -14.82 6.16 -27.93
CA LEU A 17 -15.00 4.97 -27.08
C LEU A 17 -13.69 4.33 -26.59
N GLN A 18 -12.53 4.71 -27.12
CA GLN A 18 -11.25 4.09 -26.78
C GLN A 18 -10.70 4.31 -25.35
N PRO A 19 -10.91 5.47 -24.67
CA PRO A 19 -10.30 5.70 -23.36
C PRO A 19 -10.93 4.88 -22.23
N ALA A 20 -12.07 4.22 -22.46
CA ALA A 20 -12.75 3.42 -21.44
C ALA A 20 -12.07 2.07 -21.16
N LEU A 21 -11.14 1.61 -22.02
CA LEU A 21 -10.40 0.35 -21.85
C LEU A 21 -8.97 0.55 -21.32
N ALA A 22 -8.50 1.80 -21.20
CA ALA A 22 -7.15 2.12 -20.75
C ALA A 22 -7.02 2.22 -19.22
N ALA A 23 -8.14 2.23 -18.51
CA ALA A 23 -8.16 2.10 -17.06
C ALA A 23 -8.39 0.63 -16.73
N GLU A 24 -7.31 -0.13 -16.49
CA GLU A 24 -7.44 -1.46 -15.90
C GLU A 24 -8.27 -1.32 -14.61
N PRO A 25 -9.43 -2.01 -14.51
CA PRO A 25 -10.19 -2.03 -13.29
C PRO A 25 -9.24 -2.50 -12.19
N ARG A 26 -8.99 -1.68 -11.16
CA ARG A 26 -8.23 -2.13 -10.00
C ARG A 26 -8.98 -3.35 -9.46
N GLN A 27 -8.43 -4.53 -9.70
CA GLN A 27 -9.02 -5.76 -9.21
C GLN A 27 -9.11 -5.63 -7.69
N GLN A 28 -10.23 -6.07 -7.15
CA GLN A 28 -10.42 -6.05 -5.71
C GLN A 28 -9.29 -6.87 -5.06
N PRO A 29 -8.59 -6.35 -4.03
CA PRO A 29 -7.43 -7.01 -3.47
C PRO A 29 -7.75 -8.43 -3.03
N THR A 30 -6.89 -9.39 -3.38
CA THR A 30 -7.07 -10.79 -2.99
C THR A 30 -6.95 -10.96 -1.47
N ALA A 31 -7.50 -12.05 -0.91
CA ALA A 31 -7.40 -12.31 0.53
C ALA A 31 -5.93 -12.37 1.01
N ARG A 32 -5.03 -12.84 0.15
CA ARG A 32 -3.59 -12.89 0.41
C ARG A 32 -2.98 -11.49 0.46
N GLU A 33 -3.31 -10.63 -0.51
CA GLU A 33 -2.86 -9.23 -0.51
C GLU A 33 -3.38 -8.47 0.71
N GLN A 34 -4.65 -8.69 1.08
CA GLN A 34 -5.24 -8.09 2.27
C GLN A 34 -4.52 -8.52 3.56
N ALA A 35 -4.14 -9.80 3.68
CA ALA A 35 -3.42 -10.31 4.85
C ALA A 35 -2.00 -9.72 4.98
N ARG A 36 -1.41 -9.30 3.87
CA ARG A 36 -0.08 -8.68 3.77
C ARG A 36 -0.10 -7.16 3.85
N THR A 37 -1.28 -6.56 3.77
CA THR A 37 -1.44 -5.11 3.77
C THR A 37 -1.66 -4.59 5.18
N VAL A 38 -0.78 -3.68 5.60
CA VAL A 38 -0.95 -2.91 6.83
C VAL A 38 -2.05 -1.87 6.58
N THR A 39 -3.11 -1.94 7.38
CA THR A 39 -4.22 -0.99 7.34
C THR A 39 -4.24 -0.16 8.61
N ILE A 40 -4.35 1.16 8.45
CA ILE A 40 -4.46 2.13 9.55
C ILE A 40 -5.71 2.97 9.29
N PHE A 41 -6.61 3.08 10.26
CA PHE A 41 -7.91 3.78 10.09
C PHE A 41 -8.68 3.38 8.82
N HIS A 42 -8.69 2.09 8.50
CA HIS A 42 -9.34 1.50 7.30
C HIS A 42 -8.71 1.88 5.96
N GLN A 43 -7.55 2.54 5.98
CA GLN A 43 -6.79 2.87 4.77
C GLN A 43 -5.60 1.91 4.63
N PRO A 44 -5.41 1.27 3.46
CA PRO A 44 -4.21 0.50 3.19
C PRO A 44 -3.02 1.46 3.08
N VAL A 45 -1.98 1.20 3.87
CA VAL A 45 -0.78 2.07 3.92
C VAL A 45 0.38 1.45 3.17
N VAL A 46 0.65 0.17 3.38
CA VAL A 46 1.75 -0.54 2.71
C VAL A 46 1.46 -2.04 2.66
N MET A 47 1.84 -2.68 1.56
CA MET A 47 1.84 -4.13 1.44
C MET A 47 3.22 -4.67 1.79
N LEU A 48 3.30 -5.52 2.82
CA LEU A 48 4.54 -6.17 3.20
C LEU A 48 4.81 -7.33 2.26
N GLN A 49 6.01 -7.38 1.69
CA GLN A 49 6.36 -8.34 0.65
C GLN A 49 7.29 -9.43 1.18
N VAL A 50 8.20 -9.06 2.09
CA VAL A 50 9.28 -9.96 2.51
C VAL A 50 9.17 -10.42 3.97
N THR A 51 9.66 -11.64 4.20
CA THR A 51 9.96 -12.13 5.54
C THR A 51 11.09 -11.31 6.12
N PHE A 52 10.90 -10.81 7.34
CA PHE A 52 11.92 -10.04 8.05
C PHE A 52 12.38 -10.82 9.28
N GLY A 53 13.64 -11.27 9.27
CA GLY A 53 14.14 -12.25 10.23
C GLY A 53 13.39 -13.57 10.11
N GLN A 54 12.67 -13.97 11.16
CA GLN A 54 11.85 -15.20 11.19
C GLN A 54 10.35 -14.92 11.03
N THR A 55 9.95 -13.67 10.77
CA THR A 55 8.53 -13.27 10.79
C THR A 55 8.01 -13.03 9.38
N THR A 56 6.91 -13.71 9.04
CA THR A 56 6.27 -13.59 7.72
C THR A 56 5.61 -12.21 7.55
N PRO A 57 5.36 -11.77 6.31
CA PRO A 57 4.61 -10.54 6.06
C PRO A 57 3.27 -10.50 6.81
N GLU A 58 2.50 -11.59 6.78
CA GLU A 58 1.19 -11.69 7.42
C GLU A 58 1.31 -11.57 8.96
N GLU A 59 2.30 -12.22 9.57
CA GLU A 59 2.57 -12.09 11.01
C GLU A 59 2.99 -10.67 11.39
N ARG A 60 3.76 -10.00 10.53
CA ARG A 60 4.17 -8.60 10.74
C ARG A 60 2.96 -7.67 10.71
N VAL A 61 2.02 -7.88 9.78
CA VAL A 61 0.73 -7.14 9.76
C VAL A 61 -0.05 -7.37 11.06
N LEU A 62 -0.14 -8.62 11.53
CA LEU A 62 -0.82 -8.93 12.78
C LEU A 62 -0.14 -8.26 13.98
N ARG A 63 1.20 -8.26 14.03
CA ARG A 63 1.96 -7.59 15.08
C ARG A 63 1.70 -6.09 15.08
N THR A 64 1.75 -5.44 13.92
CA THR A 64 1.45 -4.00 13.80
C THR A 64 0.00 -3.70 14.20
N ARG A 65 -0.96 -4.54 13.80
CA ARG A 65 -2.36 -4.40 14.22
C ARG A 65 -2.52 -4.50 15.74
N SER A 66 -1.85 -5.46 16.36
CA SER A 66 -1.85 -5.62 17.82
C SER A 66 -1.18 -4.44 18.51
N ALA A 67 -0.08 -3.92 17.97
CA ALA A 67 0.61 -2.74 18.50
C ALA A 67 -0.28 -1.49 18.44
N LEU A 68 -0.92 -1.22 17.30
CA LEU A 68 -1.84 -0.10 17.12
C LEU A 68 -3.03 -0.16 18.08
N ARG A 69 -3.56 -1.36 18.35
CA ARG A 69 -4.65 -1.55 19.32
C ARG A 69 -4.23 -1.34 20.78
N ALA A 70 -2.94 -1.50 21.07
CA ALA A 70 -2.40 -1.34 22.41
C ALA A 70 -2.01 0.12 22.73
N PHE A 71 -2.08 1.03 21.75
CA PHE A 71 -1.77 2.44 21.98
C PHE A 71 -2.84 3.15 22.79
N THR A 72 -2.37 3.98 23.72
CA THR A 72 -3.21 4.85 24.53
C THR A 72 -3.37 6.21 23.86
N GLU A 73 -4.27 7.03 24.39
CA GLU A 73 -4.44 8.41 23.91
C GLU A 73 -3.14 9.22 24.03
N ASP A 74 -2.39 9.04 25.11
CA ASP A 74 -1.09 9.68 25.31
C ASP A 74 -0.07 9.28 24.25
N ASP A 75 -0.10 8.02 23.80
CA ASP A 75 0.79 7.54 22.74
C ASP A 75 0.50 8.28 21.43
N ILE A 76 -0.79 8.39 21.06
CA ILE A 76 -1.25 8.95 19.79
C ILE A 76 -1.02 10.47 19.72
N ARG A 77 -0.97 11.16 20.86
CA ARG A 77 -0.63 12.59 20.94
C ARG A 77 0.82 12.89 20.59
N GLN A 78 1.70 11.88 20.65
CA GLN A 78 3.10 12.04 20.28
C GLN A 78 3.29 11.90 18.77
N PRO A 79 4.22 12.67 18.16
CA PRO A 79 4.49 12.56 16.74
C PRO A 79 5.08 11.18 16.40
N LEU A 80 4.73 10.67 15.21
CA LEU A 80 5.34 9.48 14.65
C LEU A 80 6.81 9.79 14.29
N ARG A 81 7.73 8.99 14.81
CA ARG A 81 9.17 9.11 14.55
C ARG A 81 9.62 7.93 13.69
N VAL A 82 10.49 8.20 12.73
CA VAL A 82 11.09 7.17 11.87
C VAL A 82 12.58 7.11 12.17
N VAL A 83 13.08 5.93 12.48
CA VAL A 83 14.52 5.71 12.70
C VAL A 83 15.04 4.62 11.78
N PRO A 84 16.20 4.83 11.13
CA PRO A 84 16.86 3.78 10.36
C PRO A 84 17.36 2.70 11.32
N VAL A 85 17.17 1.44 10.94
CA VAL A 85 17.62 0.28 11.73
C VAL A 85 18.21 -0.78 10.81
N ILE A 86 19.17 -1.52 11.33
CA ILE A 86 19.66 -2.75 10.69
C ILE A 86 19.33 -3.90 11.64
N ARG A 87 18.52 -4.85 11.18
CA ARG A 87 18.14 -6.02 11.98
C ARG A 87 18.13 -7.26 11.10
N TYR A 88 18.67 -8.37 11.61
CA TYR A 88 18.84 -9.61 10.84
C TYR A 88 19.62 -9.40 9.53
N GLY A 89 20.59 -8.47 9.52
CA GLY A 89 21.36 -8.13 8.32
C GLY A 89 20.56 -7.36 7.25
N GLN A 90 19.30 -7.02 7.51
CA GLN A 90 18.45 -6.28 6.58
C GLN A 90 18.26 -4.83 7.06
N PRO A 91 18.51 -3.84 6.20
CA PRO A 91 18.17 -2.45 6.48
C PRO A 91 16.65 -2.26 6.47
N GLY A 92 16.17 -1.39 7.35
CA GLY A 92 14.77 -1.04 7.45
C GLY A 92 14.53 0.27 8.17
N ARG A 93 13.28 0.70 8.18
CA ARG A 93 12.80 1.88 8.89
C ARG A 93 11.85 1.44 10.00
N LEU A 94 12.16 1.79 11.23
CA LEU A 94 11.30 1.55 12.38
C LEU A 94 10.49 2.81 12.68
N PHE A 95 9.17 2.65 12.61
CA PHE A 95 8.21 3.67 12.99
C PHE A 95 7.90 3.53 14.47
N LEU A 96 8.03 4.63 15.19
CA LEU A 96 7.89 4.73 16.63
C LEU A 96 6.83 5.77 16.97
N MET A 97 5.97 5.47 17.92
CA MET A 97 5.02 6.42 18.48
C MET A 97 5.18 6.37 19.99
N ASN A 98 5.49 7.52 20.60
CA ASN A 98 5.83 7.59 22.02
C ASN A 98 6.90 6.58 22.47
N GLY A 99 7.92 6.33 21.63
CA GLY A 99 8.98 5.34 21.89
C GLY A 99 8.59 3.87 21.70
N LYS A 100 7.31 3.57 21.43
CA LYS A 100 6.82 2.21 21.19
C LYS A 100 6.86 1.87 19.69
N PRO A 101 7.23 0.63 19.31
CA PRO A 101 7.26 0.22 17.90
C PRO A 101 5.85 0.10 17.31
N VAL A 102 5.62 0.79 16.20
CA VAL A 102 4.36 0.76 15.43
C VAL A 102 4.49 -0.25 14.28
N LEU A 103 5.49 -0.03 13.44
CA LEU A 103 5.72 -0.76 12.19
C LEU A 103 7.21 -0.81 11.93
N LEU A 104 7.69 -1.98 11.49
CA LEU A 104 9.02 -2.13 10.91
C LEU A 104 8.84 -2.35 9.42
N LEU A 105 9.42 -1.48 8.61
CA LEU A 105 9.39 -1.55 7.16
C LEU A 105 10.78 -1.97 6.65
N SER A 106 10.85 -3.06 5.90
CA SER A 106 12.09 -3.45 5.22
C SER A 106 12.26 -2.59 3.97
N GLN A 107 13.50 -2.31 3.55
CA GLN A 107 13.72 -1.72 2.22
C GLN A 107 13.14 -2.61 1.11
N ALA A 108 13.21 -3.93 1.27
CA ALA A 108 12.64 -4.87 0.30
C ALA A 108 11.10 -4.99 0.36
N ASP A 109 10.42 -4.26 1.25
CA ASP A 109 8.96 -4.10 1.18
C ASP A 109 8.54 -2.95 0.26
N LEU A 110 9.48 -2.06 -0.09
CA LEU A 110 9.25 -0.93 -1.00
C LEU A 110 9.57 -1.35 -2.43
N ASP A 111 8.84 -0.78 -3.39
CA ASP A 111 9.15 -0.98 -4.80
C ASP A 111 10.41 -0.16 -5.18
N GLU A 112 11.16 -0.59 -6.20
CA GLU A 112 12.43 0.02 -6.63
C GLU A 112 12.36 1.53 -6.99
N GLY A 113 11.15 2.10 -7.07
CA GLY A 113 10.93 3.53 -7.36
C GLY A 113 10.70 4.43 -6.13
N ASP A 114 10.68 3.87 -4.91
CA ASP A 114 10.34 4.59 -3.67
C ASP A 114 11.56 5.07 -2.85
N ASP A 115 12.76 5.04 -3.44
CA ASP A 115 14.03 5.47 -2.81
C ASP A 115 14.24 7.01 -2.76
#